data_AF-A0A6A4AV77-F1
#
_entry.id   AF-A0A6A4AV77-F1
#
_cell.length_a   1.000
_cell.length_b   1.000
_cell.length_c   1.000
_cell.angle_alpha   90.00
_cell.angle_beta   90.00
_cell.angle_gamma   90.00
#
_symmetry.space_group_name_H-M   'P 1'
#
loop_
_entity.id
_entity.type
_entity.pdbx_description
1 polymer ?
#
loop_
_entity_poly.entity_id
_entity_poly.type
_entity_poly.pdbx_seq_one_letter_code
_entity_poly.pdbx_strand_id
1 'polypeptide(L)'
;MIPPYPGPAPPDSNENDDDAEQEEKSEDNPPSPDPKRDTPRGKKPRWKEPRKSQSGSKRQASSQRNVDVKVQCRPTVHPESDVGPRPASEALPFKIKDACALLPEFVAWEDLRPDVQWAMRTGLGYDEAVEVMLADAAQHALFHRDSLCVMLATMMYRHKLDDTPWAKYVPTAYYVMAEVLLESWLERGVVPPEWPELHNLTEDLPSVSDSSSSEEGDDPEDPDFAGPSPKEEE
;
A
#
# COMPACT_ATOMS: atom_id res chain seq x y z
N MET A 1 -27.98 -23.49 52.12
CA MET A 1 -27.93 -24.65 51.21
C MET A 1 -28.86 -24.39 50.03
N ILE A 2 -28.28 -24.25 48.84
CA ILE A 2 -28.97 -24.29 47.54
C ILE A 2 -28.25 -25.41 46.78
N PRO A 3 -28.92 -26.46 46.28
CA PRO A 3 -28.25 -27.50 45.51
C PRO A 3 -27.80 -26.94 44.15
N PRO A 4 -26.63 -27.34 43.62
CA PRO A 4 -26.21 -26.93 42.30
C PRO A 4 -27.11 -27.58 41.23
N TYR A 5 -27.50 -26.81 40.23
CA TYR A 5 -28.24 -27.28 39.07
C TYR A 5 -27.39 -28.28 38.26
N PRO A 6 -27.88 -29.50 38.00
CA PRO A 6 -27.28 -30.41 37.03
C PRO A 6 -27.62 -29.94 35.61
N GLY A 7 -26.61 -29.68 34.78
CA GLY A 7 -26.79 -29.43 33.35
C GLY A 7 -27.21 -30.72 32.61
N PRO A 8 -28.01 -30.63 31.53
CA PRO A 8 -28.28 -31.76 30.66
C PRO A 8 -27.07 -32.13 29.78
N ALA A 9 -26.95 -33.43 29.53
CA ALA A 9 -25.80 -34.20 29.03
C ALA A 9 -25.57 -34.10 27.50
N PRO A 10 -24.46 -34.64 26.96
CA PRO A 10 -24.03 -34.46 25.57
C PRO A 10 -24.73 -35.41 24.60
N PRO A 11 -24.74 -35.13 23.28
CA PRO A 11 -25.00 -36.16 22.29
C PRO A 11 -23.72 -36.97 22.00
N ASP A 12 -23.76 -38.25 22.36
CA ASP A 12 -22.91 -39.29 21.81
C ASP A 12 -23.20 -39.46 20.30
N SER A 13 -22.15 -39.55 19.49
CA SER A 13 -22.12 -40.24 18.19
C SER A 13 -20.66 -40.58 17.87
N ASN A 14 -20.25 -41.76 18.33
CA ASN A 14 -19.06 -42.49 17.90
C ASN A 14 -19.42 -43.40 16.70
N GLU A 15 -18.37 -43.92 16.04
CA GLU A 15 -18.33 -44.83 14.88
C GLU A 15 -18.56 -44.12 13.52
N ASN A 16 -17.62 -44.12 12.57
CA ASN A 16 -16.77 -45.23 12.14
C ASN A 16 -15.40 -44.75 11.64
N ASP A 17 -14.40 -45.57 11.97
CA ASP A 17 -12.99 -45.53 11.61
C ASP A 17 -12.74 -46.12 10.21
N ASP A 18 -11.49 -46.03 9.79
CA ASP A 18 -10.79 -46.80 8.75
C ASP A 18 -10.68 -46.31 7.30
N ASP A 19 -9.42 -46.47 6.87
CA ASP A 19 -8.86 -46.65 5.52
C ASP A 19 -8.59 -45.38 4.68
N ALA A 20 -7.38 -45.13 4.17
CA ALA A 20 -6.08 -45.79 4.26
C ALA A 20 -5.03 -44.82 3.68
N GLU A 21 -3.82 -44.93 4.21
CA GLU A 21 -2.51 -44.94 3.53
C GLU A 21 -2.37 -44.18 2.20
N GLN A 22 -1.34 -43.33 2.07
CA GLN A 22 -0.26 -43.46 1.05
C GLN A 22 0.93 -42.55 1.43
N GLU A 23 1.92 -43.13 2.12
CA GLU A 23 3.33 -42.77 1.93
C GLU A 23 4.02 -43.89 1.14
N GLU A 24 5.21 -43.59 0.61
CA GLU A 24 6.17 -44.49 -0.07
C GLU A 24 6.22 -44.42 -1.61
N LYS A 25 6.88 -43.36 -2.09
CA LYS A 25 8.14 -43.40 -2.88
C LYS A 25 8.52 -44.73 -3.55
N SER A 26 8.67 -44.73 -4.89
CA SER A 26 9.68 -45.46 -5.69
C SER A 26 9.43 -45.13 -7.19
N GLU A 27 10.23 -44.29 -7.86
CA GLU A 27 11.38 -44.68 -8.68
C GLU A 27 11.18 -45.94 -9.53
N ASP A 28 10.38 -45.81 -10.60
CA ASP A 28 10.30 -46.79 -11.69
C ASP A 28 11.34 -46.44 -12.77
N ASN A 29 12.56 -46.97 -12.59
CA ASN A 29 13.54 -47.15 -13.67
C ASN A 29 13.33 -48.55 -14.25
N PRO A 30 13.28 -48.73 -15.59
CA PRO A 30 13.14 -50.05 -16.17
C PRO A 30 14.47 -50.82 -16.14
N PRO A 31 14.50 -52.09 -15.69
CA PRO A 31 15.63 -52.98 -15.95
C PRO A 31 15.45 -53.70 -17.30
N SER A 32 16.35 -53.41 -18.23
CA SER A 32 16.66 -54.33 -19.34
C SER A 32 17.48 -55.53 -18.83
N PRO A 33 17.32 -56.72 -19.42
CA PRO A 33 18.42 -57.68 -19.51
C PRO A 33 18.76 -58.08 -20.95
N ASP A 34 20.06 -58.04 -21.24
CA ASP A 34 20.77 -58.48 -22.44
C ASP A 34 20.51 -59.97 -22.82
N PRO A 35 20.87 -60.40 -24.06
CA PRO A 35 22.22 -60.95 -24.23
C PRO A 35 22.85 -60.69 -25.62
N LYS A 36 24.16 -60.38 -25.66
CA LYS A 36 25.19 -61.09 -26.47
C LYS A 36 26.55 -60.36 -26.50
N ARG A 37 27.50 -60.97 -25.80
CA ARG A 37 28.90 -61.31 -26.18
C ARG A 37 29.44 -60.69 -27.48
N ASP A 38 30.44 -59.81 -27.36
CA ASP A 38 31.85 -60.06 -27.75
C ASP A 38 32.72 -58.79 -27.54
N THR A 39 33.87 -58.96 -26.89
CA THR A 39 35.00 -58.00 -26.80
C THR A 39 35.96 -58.23 -27.99
N PRO A 40 36.93 -57.35 -28.39
CA PRO A 40 37.64 -56.40 -27.51
C PRO A 40 38.17 -55.09 -28.16
N ARG A 41 38.78 -54.26 -27.29
CA ARG A 41 40.00 -53.45 -27.55
C ARG A 41 39.90 -52.23 -28.49
N GLY A 42 40.01 -51.04 -27.87
CA GLY A 42 41.00 -50.05 -28.31
C GLY A 42 40.52 -48.62 -28.58
N LYS A 43 41.21 -47.70 -27.88
CA LYS A 43 41.56 -46.33 -28.31
C LYS A 43 40.45 -45.26 -28.30
N LYS A 44 40.59 -44.32 -27.35
CA LYS A 44 40.16 -42.92 -27.49
C LYS A 44 40.64 -42.37 -28.84
N PRO A 45 39.90 -41.47 -29.51
CA PRO A 45 40.34 -40.07 -29.41
C PRO A 45 39.22 -39.00 -29.56
N ARG A 46 39.52 -37.84 -28.95
CA ARG A 46 39.48 -36.50 -29.58
C ARG A 46 38.11 -35.86 -29.86
N TRP A 47 37.77 -34.96 -28.93
CA TRP A 47 37.07 -33.68 -29.11
C TRP A 47 36.80 -33.24 -30.55
N LYS A 48 35.50 -33.13 -30.87
CA LYS A 48 34.91 -32.35 -31.96
C LYS A 48 33.49 -31.91 -31.54
N GLU A 49 33.33 -30.65 -31.15
CA GLU A 49 32.11 -29.89 -31.50
C GLU A 49 32.11 -29.66 -33.03
N PRO A 50 30.99 -29.29 -33.70
CA PRO A 50 29.79 -28.61 -33.20
C PRO A 50 28.46 -29.19 -33.74
N ARG A 51 27.32 -28.76 -33.19
CA ARG A 51 26.08 -28.55 -33.97
C ARG A 51 25.01 -27.82 -33.16
N LYS A 52 24.51 -26.75 -33.78
CA LYS A 52 23.33 -25.96 -33.42
C LYS A 52 22.11 -26.90 -33.38
N SER A 53 21.37 -26.88 -32.29
CA SER A 53 20.01 -27.43 -32.24
C SER A 53 19.04 -26.30 -31.93
N GLN A 54 18.37 -25.87 -32.99
CA GLN A 54 17.21 -25.00 -32.98
C GLN A 54 16.05 -25.78 -32.34
N SER A 55 15.92 -25.68 -31.01
CA SER A 55 14.77 -26.25 -30.29
C SER A 55 13.62 -25.25 -30.32
N GLY A 56 12.70 -25.46 -31.25
CA GLY A 56 11.42 -24.77 -31.29
C GLY A 56 10.57 -25.18 -30.10
N SER A 57 10.60 -24.38 -29.03
CA SER A 57 9.60 -24.47 -27.97
C SER A 57 8.38 -23.64 -28.40
N LYS A 58 7.47 -24.30 -29.15
CA LYS A 58 6.15 -23.75 -29.46
C LYS A 58 5.27 -23.90 -28.21
N ARG A 59 5.47 -23.03 -27.22
CA ARG A 59 4.43 -22.78 -26.22
C ARG A 59 3.34 -21.99 -26.95
N GLN A 60 2.19 -22.62 -27.15
CA GLN A 60 1.02 -21.96 -27.70
C GLN A 60 0.68 -20.78 -26.79
N ALA A 61 0.91 -19.57 -27.30
CA ALA A 61 0.42 -18.36 -26.69
C ALA A 61 -1.10 -18.49 -26.60
N SER A 62 -1.62 -18.43 -25.37
CA SER A 62 -3.01 -18.11 -25.16
C SER A 62 -3.24 -16.79 -25.89
N SER A 63 -4.22 -16.76 -26.80
CA SER A 63 -4.61 -15.52 -27.47
C SER A 63 -5.36 -14.68 -26.44
N GLN A 64 -4.60 -14.10 -25.50
CA GLN A 64 -5.07 -13.02 -24.66
C GLN A 64 -5.34 -11.85 -25.58
N ARG A 65 -6.62 -11.50 -25.65
CA ARG A 65 -7.13 -10.18 -25.99
C ARG A 65 -6.43 -9.16 -25.08
N ASN A 66 -5.19 -8.81 -25.41
CA ASN A 66 -4.45 -7.75 -24.75
C ASN A 66 -5.16 -6.45 -25.13
N VAL A 67 -5.91 -5.89 -24.18
CA VAL A 67 -6.25 -4.48 -24.27
C VAL A 67 -4.92 -3.78 -24.04
N ASP A 68 -4.38 -3.15 -25.09
CA ASP A 68 -3.10 -2.44 -25.07
C ASP A 68 -3.28 -1.14 -24.25
N VAL A 69 -3.44 -1.28 -22.93
CA VAL A 69 -3.47 -0.16 -21.99
C VAL A 69 -2.03 0.10 -21.60
N LYS A 70 -1.51 1.27 -21.97
CA LYS A 70 -0.22 1.73 -21.47
C LYS A 70 -0.38 2.01 -19.98
N VAL A 71 0.33 1.26 -19.13
CA VAL A 71 0.35 1.42 -17.68
C VAL A 71 1.72 1.89 -17.21
N GLN A 72 1.78 2.61 -16.09
CA GLN A 72 3.03 2.97 -15.43
C GLN A 72 3.37 1.90 -14.39
N CYS A 73 4.25 0.96 -14.71
CA CYS A 73 4.56 -0.12 -13.76
C CYS A 73 5.41 0.35 -12.57
N ARG A 74 6.25 1.38 -12.72
CA ARG A 74 7.17 1.84 -11.67
C ARG A 74 7.22 3.37 -11.61
N PRO A 75 7.52 3.94 -10.43
CA PRO A 75 7.91 5.34 -10.32
C PRO A 75 9.18 5.62 -11.13
N THR A 76 9.33 6.86 -11.56
CA THR A 76 10.51 7.34 -12.31
C THR A 76 11.75 7.40 -11.42
N VAL A 77 11.56 7.78 -10.15
CA VAL A 77 12.62 7.80 -9.13
C VAL A 77 12.24 6.80 -8.04
N HIS A 78 13.15 5.90 -7.67
CA HIS A 78 12.82 4.77 -6.79
C HIS A 78 14.00 4.45 -5.84
N PRO A 79 14.23 5.29 -4.80
CA PRO A 79 15.29 5.05 -3.83
C PRO A 79 15.06 3.80 -2.96
N GLU A 80 13.82 3.31 -2.91
CA GLU A 80 13.33 2.25 -2.03
C GLU A 80 13.50 2.54 -0.52
N SER A 81 12.63 1.96 0.29
CA SER A 81 12.75 1.90 1.74
C SER A 81 12.95 0.44 2.15
N ASP A 82 13.65 0.24 3.26
CA ASP A 82 13.78 -1.06 3.94
C ASP A 82 12.57 -1.41 4.81
N VAL A 83 11.62 -0.48 4.97
CA VAL A 83 10.41 -0.68 5.78
C VAL A 83 9.32 -1.38 4.98
N GLY A 84 8.72 -2.41 5.57
CA GLY A 84 7.58 -3.14 5.02
C GLY A 84 6.22 -2.48 5.31
N PRO A 85 5.14 -2.97 4.69
CA PRO A 85 3.78 -2.55 5.01
C PRO A 85 3.39 -2.95 6.43
N ARG A 86 2.30 -2.37 6.91
CA ARG A 86 1.71 -2.69 8.21
C ARG A 86 1.35 -4.18 8.30
N PRO A 87 1.68 -4.87 9.41
CA PRO A 87 1.25 -6.24 9.64
C PRO A 87 -0.27 -6.40 9.65
N ALA A 88 -0.79 -7.44 9.00
CA ALA A 88 -2.23 -7.70 8.94
C ALA A 88 -2.86 -8.02 10.31
N SER A 89 -2.06 -8.50 11.27
CA SER A 89 -2.50 -8.75 12.66
C SER A 89 -2.70 -7.47 13.46
N GLU A 90 -2.14 -6.35 13.00
CA GLU A 90 -2.24 -5.08 13.70
C GLU A 90 -3.57 -4.41 13.35
N ALA A 91 -4.45 -4.31 14.35
CA ALA A 91 -5.74 -3.66 14.20
C ALA A 91 -5.57 -2.13 14.07
N LEU A 92 -6.37 -1.54 13.19
CA LEU A 92 -6.45 -0.10 13.07
C LEU A 92 -7.15 0.49 14.31
N PRO A 93 -6.60 1.55 14.93
CA PRO A 93 -7.20 2.23 16.07
C PRO A 93 -8.64 2.67 15.84
N PHE A 94 -8.95 3.20 14.65
CA PHE A 94 -10.28 3.69 14.30
C PHE A 94 -11.02 2.79 13.31
N LYS A 95 -12.31 2.59 13.57
CA LYS A 95 -13.23 2.07 12.56
C LYS A 95 -13.56 3.19 11.57
N ILE A 96 -14.12 2.83 10.42
CA ILE A 96 -14.57 3.80 9.40
C ILE A 96 -15.48 4.86 10.04
N LYS A 97 -16.45 4.44 10.87
CA LYS A 97 -17.37 5.38 11.54
C LYS A 97 -16.65 6.43 12.40
N ASP A 98 -15.60 6.01 13.11
CA ASP A 98 -14.85 6.90 14.00
C ASP A 98 -14.03 7.90 13.17
N ALA A 99 -13.38 7.43 12.10
CA ALA A 99 -12.65 8.28 11.16
C ALA A 99 -13.58 9.25 10.41
N CYS A 100 -14.77 8.81 9.98
CA CYS A 100 -15.76 9.67 9.34
C CYS A 100 -16.24 10.81 10.25
N ALA A 101 -16.29 10.60 11.57
CA ALA A 101 -16.70 11.62 12.52
C ALA A 101 -15.69 12.78 12.66
N LEU A 102 -14.47 12.61 12.13
CA LEU A 102 -13.41 13.62 12.13
C LEU A 102 -13.34 14.41 10.81
N LEU A 103 -14.23 14.12 9.85
CA LEU A 103 -14.26 14.83 8.58
C LEU A 103 -14.92 16.21 8.72
N PRO A 104 -14.43 17.21 7.98
CA PRO A 104 -15.18 18.44 7.75
C PRO A 104 -16.56 18.14 7.13
N GLU A 105 -17.57 18.94 7.48
CA GLU A 105 -18.97 18.71 7.06
C GLU A 105 -19.16 18.60 5.54
N PHE A 106 -18.29 19.25 4.76
CA PHE A 106 -18.34 19.28 3.29
C PHE A 106 -17.56 18.15 2.61
N VAL A 107 -16.89 17.27 3.35
CA VAL A 107 -16.08 16.17 2.81
C VAL A 107 -16.80 14.84 3.05
N ALA A 108 -17.10 14.11 1.97
CA ALA A 108 -17.63 12.75 2.09
C ALA A 108 -16.48 11.73 2.18
N TRP A 109 -16.64 10.71 3.02
CA TRP A 109 -15.66 9.64 3.19
C TRP A 109 -15.28 8.94 1.87
N GLU A 110 -16.28 8.65 1.03
CA GLU A 110 -16.09 7.93 -0.24
C GLU A 110 -15.32 8.75 -1.30
N ASP A 111 -15.29 10.07 -1.15
CA ASP A 111 -14.56 10.96 -2.06
C ASP A 111 -13.09 11.11 -1.66
N LEU A 112 -12.71 10.63 -0.48
CA LEU A 112 -11.33 10.65 -0.01
C LEU A 112 -10.46 9.68 -0.81
N ARG A 113 -9.23 10.11 -1.09
CA ARG A 113 -8.21 9.22 -1.63
C ARG A 113 -7.97 8.05 -0.66
N PRO A 114 -7.82 6.80 -1.14
CA PRO A 114 -7.72 5.63 -0.28
C PRO A 114 -6.58 5.70 0.75
N ASP A 115 -5.45 6.31 0.41
CA ASP A 115 -4.31 6.45 1.32
C ASP A 115 -4.62 7.39 2.51
N VAL A 116 -5.37 8.48 2.29
CA VAL A 116 -5.91 9.35 3.36
C VAL A 116 -6.90 8.60 4.23
N GLN A 117 -7.81 7.82 3.64
CA GLN A 117 -8.73 6.97 4.41
C GLN A 117 -7.96 6.03 5.34
N TRP A 118 -6.88 5.42 4.85
CA TRP A 118 -6.02 4.57 5.68
C TRP A 118 -5.32 5.34 6.79
N ALA A 119 -4.75 6.50 6.48
CA ALA A 119 -4.08 7.37 7.45
C ALA A 119 -5.03 7.80 8.58
N MET A 120 -6.24 8.23 8.25
CA MET A 120 -7.25 8.59 9.27
C MET A 120 -7.64 7.42 10.16
N ARG A 121 -7.68 6.19 9.60
CA ARG A 121 -7.96 4.99 10.41
C ARG A 121 -6.84 4.65 11.41
N THR A 122 -5.69 5.29 11.30
CA THR A 122 -4.62 5.21 12.31
C THR A 122 -4.82 6.14 13.51
N GLY A 123 -5.84 7.00 13.48
CA GLY A 123 -6.16 7.95 14.56
C GLY A 123 -5.99 9.42 14.19
N LEU A 124 -5.49 9.70 12.98
CA LEU A 124 -5.20 11.05 12.50
C LEU A 124 -6.48 11.80 12.12
N GLY A 125 -6.47 13.12 12.35
CA GLY A 125 -7.47 14.04 11.78
C GLY A 125 -7.37 14.11 10.25
N TYR A 126 -8.36 14.74 9.59
CA TYR A 126 -8.35 14.87 8.13
C TYR A 126 -7.15 15.69 7.63
N ASP A 127 -6.91 16.85 8.25
CA ASP A 127 -5.80 17.75 7.95
C ASP A 127 -4.45 17.05 8.15
N GLU A 128 -4.25 16.44 9.31
CA GLU A 128 -3.02 15.70 9.63
C GLU A 128 -2.81 14.51 8.67
N ALA A 129 -3.88 13.78 8.32
CA ALA A 129 -3.80 12.67 7.37
C ALA A 129 -3.39 13.13 5.97
N VAL A 130 -3.91 14.26 5.49
CA VAL A 130 -3.55 14.84 4.19
C VAL A 130 -2.09 15.30 4.21
N GLU A 131 -1.67 16.00 5.26
CA GLU A 131 -0.27 16.44 5.42
C GLU A 131 0.70 15.25 5.43
N VAL A 132 0.39 14.18 6.17
CA VAL A 132 1.21 12.97 6.22
C VAL A 132 1.28 12.30 4.84
N MET A 133 0.19 12.26 4.08
CA MET A 133 0.18 11.66 2.72
C MET A 133 0.89 12.50 1.66
N LEU A 134 1.06 13.79 1.90
CA LEU A 134 1.83 14.70 1.03
C LEU A 134 3.31 14.79 1.43
N ALA A 135 3.66 14.34 2.64
CA ALA A 135 5.04 14.30 3.07
C ALA A 135 5.89 13.37 2.19
N ASP A 136 7.11 13.80 1.88
CA ASP A 136 8.07 13.01 1.09
C ASP A 136 8.75 11.92 1.94
N ALA A 137 7.97 10.91 2.32
CA ALA A 137 8.38 9.89 3.28
C ALA A 137 7.78 8.50 2.96
N ALA A 138 8.33 7.47 3.61
CA ALA A 138 7.93 6.07 3.48
C ALA A 138 6.60 5.73 4.20
N GLN A 139 5.51 6.40 3.82
CA GLN A 139 4.21 6.23 4.48
C GLN A 139 3.48 4.94 4.13
N HIS A 140 4.00 4.14 3.19
CA HIS A 140 3.45 2.83 2.85
C HIS A 140 3.42 1.85 4.03
N ALA A 141 4.19 2.13 5.08
CA ALA A 141 4.18 1.41 6.34
C ALA A 141 2.85 1.53 7.11
N LEU A 142 1.98 2.48 6.77
CA LEU A 142 0.66 2.63 7.40
C LEU A 142 -0.37 1.63 6.84
N PHE A 143 -0.12 1.08 5.67
CA PHE A 143 -1.10 0.29 4.92
C PHE A 143 -0.90 -1.20 5.12
N HIS A 144 -1.99 -1.95 5.25
CA HIS A 144 -1.90 -3.40 5.11
C HIS A 144 -1.49 -3.78 3.69
N ARG A 145 -0.76 -4.90 3.56
CA ARG A 145 -0.23 -5.38 2.28
C ARG A 145 -1.27 -5.39 1.16
N ASP A 146 -2.43 -5.97 1.40
CA ASP A 146 -3.42 -6.18 0.34
C ASP A 146 -3.98 -4.85 -0.15
N SER A 147 -4.19 -3.89 0.75
CA SER A 147 -4.61 -2.53 0.41
C SER A 147 -3.51 -1.74 -0.28
N LEU A 148 -2.24 -1.89 0.13
CA LEU A 148 -1.10 -1.33 -0.58
C LEU A 148 -1.08 -1.83 -2.04
N CYS A 149 -1.20 -3.13 -2.28
CA CYS A 149 -1.22 -3.68 -3.64
C CYS A 149 -2.39 -3.13 -4.49
N VAL A 150 -3.58 -2.98 -3.90
CA VAL A 150 -4.75 -2.38 -4.58
C VAL A 150 -4.49 -0.92 -4.96
N MET A 151 -3.92 -0.13 -4.05
CA MET A 151 -3.58 1.27 -4.32
C MET A 151 -2.50 1.39 -5.40
N LEU A 152 -1.44 0.58 -5.33
CA LEU A 152 -0.40 0.52 -6.35
C LEU A 152 -0.96 0.16 -7.72
N ALA A 153 -1.79 -0.88 -7.82
CA ALA A 153 -2.39 -1.29 -9.08
C ALA A 153 -3.30 -0.18 -9.68
N THR A 154 -4.01 0.55 -8.82
CA THR A 154 -4.82 1.70 -9.22
C THR A 154 -3.94 2.82 -9.78
N MET A 155 -2.88 3.19 -9.06
CA MET A 155 -1.94 4.22 -9.49
C MET A 155 -1.18 3.84 -10.77
N MET A 156 -0.80 2.57 -10.94
CA MET A 156 -0.18 2.05 -12.16
C MET A 156 -1.08 2.24 -13.39
N TYR A 157 -2.37 1.93 -13.23
CA TYR A 157 -3.36 2.11 -14.30
C TYR A 157 -3.60 3.60 -14.61
N ARG A 158 -3.64 4.44 -13.56
CA ARG A 158 -3.94 5.87 -13.66
C ARG A 158 -2.74 6.78 -13.93
N HIS A 159 -1.52 6.23 -13.98
CA HIS A 159 -0.26 6.99 -14.10
C HIS A 159 -0.04 7.98 -12.95
N LYS A 160 -0.34 7.53 -11.72
CA LYS A 160 -0.28 8.36 -10.50
C LYS A 160 0.83 7.96 -9.52
N LEU A 161 1.78 7.12 -9.95
CA LEU A 161 2.89 6.71 -9.08
C LEU A 161 3.87 7.84 -8.81
N ASP A 162 4.14 8.70 -9.80
CA ASP A 162 5.04 9.85 -9.60
C ASP A 162 4.34 11.03 -8.88
N ASP A 163 3.01 11.10 -8.97
CA ASP A 163 2.19 12.12 -8.31
C ASP A 163 1.92 11.80 -6.82
N THR A 164 2.29 10.60 -6.37
CA THR A 164 2.03 10.13 -4.99
C THR A 164 3.36 10.02 -4.23
N PRO A 165 3.70 10.96 -3.32
CA PRO A 165 5.04 11.09 -2.75
C PRO A 165 5.58 9.81 -2.09
N TRP A 166 4.73 9.09 -1.36
CA TRP A 166 5.14 7.89 -0.66
C TRP A 166 5.42 6.69 -1.59
N ALA A 167 4.91 6.69 -2.82
CA ALA A 167 5.02 5.54 -3.72
C ALA A 167 6.48 5.20 -4.03
N LYS A 168 7.33 6.20 -4.27
CA LYS A 168 8.76 5.99 -4.60
C LYS A 168 9.58 5.28 -3.51
N TYR A 169 9.05 5.13 -2.31
CA TYR A 169 9.72 4.43 -1.21
C TYR A 169 9.26 2.98 -1.05
N VAL A 170 8.22 2.54 -1.77
CA VAL A 170 7.69 1.18 -1.65
C VAL A 170 8.69 0.15 -2.19
N PRO A 171 8.98 -0.96 -1.49
CA PRO A 171 9.87 -2.01 -2.02
C PRO A 171 9.39 -2.62 -3.35
N THR A 172 10.29 -2.94 -4.28
CA THR A 172 9.97 -3.54 -5.60
C THR A 172 9.02 -4.74 -5.53
N ALA A 173 9.11 -5.58 -4.50
CA ALA A 173 8.27 -6.77 -4.37
C ALA A 173 6.76 -6.45 -4.40
N TYR A 174 6.34 -5.31 -3.83
CA TYR A 174 4.93 -4.91 -3.80
C TYR A 174 4.44 -4.43 -5.17
N TYR A 175 5.32 -3.82 -5.95
CA TYR A 175 5.03 -3.46 -7.32
C TYR A 175 4.81 -4.68 -8.22
N VAL A 176 5.62 -5.73 -8.06
CA VAL A 176 5.43 -7.00 -8.79
C VAL A 176 4.09 -7.65 -8.42
N MET A 177 3.70 -7.63 -7.14
CA MET A 177 2.38 -8.13 -6.73
C MET A 177 1.23 -7.29 -7.30
N ALA A 178 1.39 -5.97 -7.35
CA ALA A 178 0.40 -5.07 -7.93
C ALA A 178 0.26 -5.24 -9.45
N GLU A 179 1.33 -5.54 -10.18
CA GLU A 179 1.27 -5.88 -11.61
C GLU A 179 0.40 -7.12 -11.85
N VAL A 180 0.59 -8.19 -11.07
CA VAL A 180 -0.22 -9.42 -11.19
C VAL A 180 -1.70 -9.13 -10.89
N LEU A 181 -1.96 -8.30 -9.87
CA LEU A 181 -3.31 -7.86 -9.54
C LEU A 181 -3.94 -7.05 -10.69
N LEU A 182 -3.16 -6.13 -11.27
CA LEU A 182 -3.61 -5.30 -12.39
C LEU A 182 -3.86 -6.12 -13.65
N GLU A 183 -3.00 -7.08 -13.97
CA GLU A 183 -3.21 -8.01 -15.10
C GLU A 183 -4.53 -8.76 -14.93
N SER A 184 -4.81 -9.28 -13.73
CA SER A 184 -6.09 -9.94 -13.42
C SER A 184 -7.29 -9.00 -13.61
N TRP A 185 -7.17 -7.72 -13.25
CA TRP A 185 -8.21 -6.73 -13.49
C TRP A 185 -8.45 -6.48 -14.98
N LEU A 186 -7.37 -6.31 -15.76
CA LEU A 186 -7.44 -6.08 -17.20
C LEU A 186 -8.06 -7.27 -17.95
N GLU A 187 -7.71 -8.50 -17.56
CA GLU A 187 -8.30 -9.73 -18.13
C GLU A 187 -9.81 -9.83 -17.90
N ARG A 188 -10.26 -9.34 -16.73
CA ARG A 188 -11.66 -9.30 -16.31
C ARG A 188 -12.41 -8.05 -16.81
N GLY A 189 -11.72 -7.10 -17.43
CA GLY A 189 -12.30 -5.82 -17.85
C GLY A 189 -12.70 -4.92 -16.68
N VAL A 190 -12.07 -5.08 -15.51
CA VAL A 190 -12.29 -4.23 -14.34
C VAL A 190 -11.43 -2.98 -14.48
N VAL A 191 -12.07 -1.82 -14.43
CA VAL A 191 -11.40 -0.52 -14.43
C VAL A 191 -11.30 -0.04 -12.98
N PRO A 192 -10.09 0.23 -12.46
CA PRO A 192 -9.89 0.77 -11.11
C PRO A 192 -10.61 2.12 -10.94
N PRO A 193 -10.94 2.54 -9.71
CA PRO A 193 -11.46 3.89 -9.46
C PRO A 193 -10.46 4.97 -9.90
N GLU A 194 -10.94 6.22 -9.95
CA GLU A 194 -10.05 7.36 -10.16
C GLU A 194 -9.11 7.56 -8.96
N TRP A 195 -7.94 8.14 -9.20
CA TRP A 195 -6.98 8.46 -8.14
C TRP A 195 -6.83 9.99 -8.06
N PRO A 196 -7.68 10.66 -7.25
CA PRO A 196 -7.75 12.12 -7.25
C PRO A 196 -6.47 12.76 -6.73
N GLU A 197 -6.26 14.01 -7.14
CA GLU A 197 -5.18 14.85 -6.63
C GLU A 197 -5.41 15.17 -5.15
N LEU A 198 -4.36 15.13 -4.34
CA LEU A 198 -4.47 15.51 -2.93
C LEU A 198 -4.16 17.01 -2.79
N HIS A 199 -5.07 17.75 -2.15
CA HIS A 199 -4.88 19.18 -1.89
C HIS A 199 -4.93 19.46 -0.38
N ASN A 200 -3.90 20.16 0.12
CA ASN A 200 -3.94 20.72 1.47
C ASN A 200 -4.85 21.95 1.46
N LEU A 201 -5.92 21.92 2.27
CA LEU A 201 -6.79 23.10 2.44
C LEU A 201 -6.06 24.28 3.10
N THR A 202 -4.96 24.02 3.80
CA THR A 202 -4.15 25.01 4.51
C THR A 202 -3.30 25.89 3.59
N GLU A 203 -2.97 25.41 2.38
CA GLU A 203 -2.13 26.15 1.42
C GLU A 203 -2.91 27.20 0.61
N ASP A 204 -4.24 27.11 0.57
CA ASP A 204 -5.12 28.07 -0.15
C ASP A 204 -5.54 29.26 0.74
N LEU A 205 -5.07 29.32 1.99
CA LEU A 205 -5.25 30.49 2.82
C LEU A 205 -4.19 31.53 2.46
N PRO A 206 -4.57 32.78 2.11
CA PRO A 206 -3.59 33.83 1.90
C PRO A 206 -2.79 33.99 3.19
N SER A 207 -1.48 33.78 3.11
CA SER A 207 -0.54 34.10 4.19
C SER A 207 -0.89 35.50 4.69
N VAL A 208 -1.41 35.60 5.91
CA VAL A 208 -1.67 36.88 6.56
C VAL A 208 -0.31 37.40 6.98
N SER A 209 0.45 37.86 6.00
CA SER A 209 1.73 38.52 6.21
C SER A 209 1.47 39.78 6.99
N ASP A 210 1.76 39.69 8.29
CA ASP A 210 2.25 40.74 9.18
C ASP A 210 1.89 42.17 8.74
N SER A 211 0.70 42.63 9.13
CA SER A 211 0.37 44.04 9.05
C SER A 211 -0.51 44.44 10.22
N SER A 212 0.11 44.51 11.41
CA SER A 212 -0.16 45.56 12.39
C SER A 212 0.83 45.42 13.57
N SER A 213 2.09 45.80 13.35
CA SER A 213 2.89 46.39 14.42
C SER A 213 2.79 47.90 14.24
N SER A 214 1.64 48.47 14.65
CA SER A 214 1.52 49.91 14.82
C SER A 214 2.32 50.29 16.06
N GLU A 215 3.57 50.69 15.83
CA GLU A 215 4.40 51.44 16.76
C GLU A 215 3.62 52.68 17.21
N GLU A 216 3.14 52.68 18.46
CA GLU A 216 2.64 53.86 19.14
C GLU A 216 3.85 54.77 19.37
N GLY A 217 4.06 55.72 18.45
CA GLY A 217 4.98 56.82 18.64
C GLY A 217 4.48 57.69 19.79
N ASP A 218 5.11 57.54 20.95
CA ASP A 218 5.06 58.46 22.08
C ASP A 218 5.48 59.85 21.55
N ASP A 219 4.54 60.80 21.53
CA ASP A 219 4.78 62.20 21.17
C ASP A 219 4.87 63.04 22.46
N PRO A 220 6.07 63.36 22.95
CA PRO A 220 6.25 64.37 23.96
C PRO A 220 6.45 65.73 23.30
N GLU A 221 5.58 66.68 23.68
CA GLU A 221 5.74 68.15 23.69
C GLU A 221 4.66 68.90 22.91
N ASP A 222 3.58 69.28 23.60
CA ASP A 222 2.91 70.55 23.33
C ASP A 222 2.92 71.39 24.61
N PRO A 223 3.79 72.42 24.70
CA PRO A 223 3.83 73.34 25.82
C PRO A 223 2.89 74.53 25.58
N ASP A 224 2.38 75.06 26.69
CA ASP A 224 1.81 76.40 26.85
C ASP A 224 0.29 76.57 26.67
N PHE A 225 -0.44 76.37 27.78
CA PHE A 225 -1.55 77.27 28.10
C PHE A 225 -1.32 77.88 29.48
N ALA A 226 -0.58 79.00 29.49
CA ALA A 226 -0.48 79.90 30.63
C ALA A 226 -1.87 80.40 31.11
N GLY A 227 -2.10 80.34 32.42
CA GLY A 227 -3.20 81.04 33.08
C GLY A 227 -3.17 80.84 34.60
N PRO A 228 -2.87 81.89 35.41
CA PRO A 228 -2.57 81.74 36.84
C PRO A 228 -3.83 81.60 37.70
N SER A 229 -3.66 80.98 38.88
CA SER A 229 -4.60 80.98 40.01
C SER A 229 -5.09 82.40 40.38
N PRO A 230 -6.23 82.50 41.09
CA PRO A 230 -6.11 82.55 42.54
C PRO A 230 -7.23 81.83 43.32
N LYS A 231 -6.83 81.33 44.50
CA LYS A 231 -7.44 81.42 45.85
C LYS A 231 -8.97 81.23 45.96
N GLU A 232 -9.50 80.50 46.94
CA GLU A 232 -9.70 80.92 48.34
C GLU A 232 -10.26 79.65 49.05
N GLU A 233 -9.63 79.10 50.07
CA GLU A 233 -9.69 79.48 51.49
C GLU A 233 -10.98 78.98 52.19
N GLU A 234 -10.76 78.10 53.17
CA GLU A 234 -11.64 77.53 54.22
C GLU A 234 -12.63 76.38 53.88
#